data_AF-A0AAU7RGX3-F1
#
_entry.id   AF-A0AAU7RGX3-F1
#
_cell.length_a   1.000
_cell.length_b   1.000
_cell.length_c   1.000
_cell.angle_alpha   90.00
_cell.angle_beta   90.00
_cell.angle_gamma   90.00
#
_symmetry.space_group_name_H-M   'P 1'
#
loop_
_entity.id
_entity.type
_entity.pdbx_description
1 polymer ?
#
loop_
_entity_poly.entity_id
_entity_poly.type
_entity_poly.pdbx_seq_one_letter_code
_entity_poly.pdbx_strand_id
1 'polypeptide(L)'
;MTDTQIGAFLRECVIYEEDSEEGLDFEALYGLYISWCVLGNKVPVPDSAFLTSVRTSGVKHEKRDGVRYYPGLRMIGDAARDYVLNSIPDEVVEVVVPPIPVTEVEDGGDVVLPAKAV
;
A
#
# COMPACT_ATOMS: atom_id res chain seq x y z
N MET A 1 22.19 0.39 -23.25
CA MET A 1 22.40 0.01 -21.84
C MET A 1 21.60 -1.25 -21.62
N THR A 2 22.24 -2.36 -21.28
CA THR A 2 21.56 -3.62 -20.94
C THR A 2 20.72 -3.38 -19.70
N ASP A 3 19.41 -3.28 -19.91
CA ASP A 3 18.43 -3.13 -18.85
C ASP A 3 18.44 -4.43 -18.03
N THR A 4 19.16 -4.41 -16.91
CA THR A 4 19.06 -5.51 -15.95
C THR A 4 17.65 -5.51 -15.39
N GLN A 5 17.05 -6.68 -15.14
CA GLN A 5 15.70 -6.81 -14.58
C GLN A 5 15.45 -5.89 -13.37
N ILE A 6 16.49 -5.64 -12.57
CA ILE A 6 16.44 -4.77 -11.39
C ILE A 6 16.40 -3.29 -11.79
N GLY A 7 17.06 -2.90 -12.88
CA GLY A 7 17.00 -1.57 -13.45
C GLY A 7 15.62 -1.21 -14.05
N ALA A 8 14.94 -2.16 -14.69
CA ALA A 8 13.53 -1.99 -15.10
C ALA A 8 12.64 -1.83 -13.86
N PHE A 9 12.74 -2.78 -12.92
CA PHE A 9 11.97 -2.76 -11.67
C PHE A 9 12.08 -1.41 -10.93
N LEU A 10 13.30 -0.92 -10.70
CA LEU A 10 13.52 0.34 -9.97
C LEU A 10 12.94 1.56 -10.69
N ARG A 11 12.78 1.51 -12.02
CA ARG A 11 12.20 2.59 -12.82
C ARG A 11 10.68 2.53 -12.85
N GLU A 12 10.11 1.32 -12.87
CA GLU A 12 8.69 1.09 -13.06
C GLU A 12 7.91 1.12 -11.74
N CYS A 13 8.53 0.68 -10.65
CA CYS A 13 7.84 0.43 -9.39
C CYS A 13 8.25 1.36 -8.25
N VAL A 14 9.25 2.21 -8.46
CA VAL A 14 9.86 2.96 -7.38
C VAL A 14 10.12 4.41 -7.79
N ILE A 15 9.80 5.34 -6.89
CA ILE A 15 10.17 6.75 -7.02
C ILE A 15 10.95 7.20 -5.78
N TYR A 16 11.73 8.26 -5.95
CA TYR A 16 12.45 8.90 -4.86
C TYR A 16 11.84 10.26 -4.56
N GLU A 17 11.44 10.46 -3.31
CA GLU A 17 10.90 11.71 -2.78
C GLU A 17 11.92 12.30 -1.80
N GLU A 18 12.56 13.40 -2.19
CA GLU A 18 13.64 14.05 -1.43
C GLU A 18 13.20 14.57 -0.06
N ASP A 19 11.93 14.93 0.08
CA ASP A 19 11.38 15.56 1.30
C ASP A 19 10.59 14.59 2.20
N SER A 20 10.64 13.28 1.89
CA SER A 20 9.91 12.28 2.67
C SER A 20 10.78 11.71 3.79
N GLU A 21 10.29 11.82 5.04
CA GLU A 21 10.86 11.10 6.20
C GLU A 21 10.54 9.59 6.15
N GLU A 22 9.64 9.19 5.26
CA GLU A 22 9.24 7.82 5.03
C GLU A 22 10.09 7.16 3.93
N GLY A 23 10.00 5.83 3.84
CA GLY A 23 10.91 5.01 3.06
C GLY A 23 10.52 3.54 3.16
N LEU A 24 11.22 2.71 2.40
CA LEU A 24 10.98 1.26 2.39
C LEU A 24 12.05 0.54 3.20
N ASP A 25 11.66 -0.46 3.97
CA ASP A 25 12.63 -1.45 4.42
C ASP A 25 12.95 -2.45 3.30
N PHE A 26 13.94 -3.32 3.55
CA PHE A 26 14.34 -4.34 2.60
C PHE A 26 13.24 -5.36 2.29
N GLU A 27 12.42 -5.71 3.27
CA GLU A 27 11.34 -6.70 3.10
C GLU A 27 10.27 -6.15 2.16
N ALA A 28 9.85 -4.91 2.37
CA ALA A 28 8.91 -4.21 1.51
C ALA A 28 9.45 -4.00 0.08
N LEU A 29 10.71 -3.59 -0.05
CA LEU A 29 11.32 -3.38 -1.37
C LEU A 29 11.48 -4.71 -2.13
N TYR A 30 11.86 -5.79 -1.45
CA TYR A 30 11.98 -7.11 -2.08
C TYR A 30 10.61 -7.70 -2.40
N GLY A 31 9.63 -7.59 -1.50
CA GLY A 31 8.25 -8.02 -1.76
C GLY A 31 7.63 -7.34 -2.97
N LEU A 32 7.84 -6.02 -3.11
CA LEU A 32 7.44 -5.27 -4.31
C LEU A 32 8.08 -5.83 -5.58
N TYR A 33 9.37 -6.19 -5.54
CA TYR A 33 10.07 -6.82 -6.65
C TYR A 33 9.50 -8.20 -7.01
N ILE A 34 9.12 -9.00 -6.01
CA ILE A 34 8.43 -10.29 -6.24
C ILE A 34 7.10 -10.05 -6.96
N SER A 35 6.27 -9.14 -6.47
CA SER A 35 4.99 -8.79 -7.12
C SER A 35 5.18 -8.34 -8.57
N TRP A 36 6.18 -7.49 -8.85
CA TRP A 36 6.50 -7.09 -10.22
C TRP A 36 6.95 -8.28 -11.10
N CYS A 37 7.74 -9.22 -10.53
CA CYS A 37 8.13 -10.44 -11.25
C CYS A 37 6.93 -11.32 -11.58
N VAL A 38 6.00 -11.50 -10.64
CA VAL A 38 4.77 -12.31 -10.84
C VAL A 38 3.93 -11.70 -11.97
N LEU A 39 3.63 -10.40 -11.92
CA LEU A 39 2.86 -9.70 -12.95
C LEU A 39 3.54 -9.76 -14.33
N GLY A 40 4.87 -9.68 -14.34
CA GLY A 40 5.67 -9.72 -15.56
C GLY A 40 6.07 -11.12 -16.04
N ASN A 41 5.57 -12.19 -15.39
CA ASN A 41 5.93 -13.60 -15.58
C ASN A 41 7.45 -13.83 -15.65
N LYS A 42 8.19 -13.26 -14.69
CA LYS A 42 9.65 -13.33 -14.57
C LYS A 42 10.04 -14.17 -13.36
N VAL A 43 11.20 -14.82 -13.44
CA VAL A 43 11.77 -15.51 -12.29
C VAL A 43 12.48 -14.47 -11.41
N PRO A 44 12.14 -14.37 -10.12
CA PRO A 44 12.83 -13.48 -9.20
C PRO A 44 14.24 -13.98 -8.90
N VAL A 45 15.19 -13.07 -8.73
CA VAL A 45 16.52 -13.40 -8.24
C VAL A 45 16.51 -13.54 -6.70
N PRO A 46 17.44 -14.32 -6.12
CA PRO A 46 17.57 -14.42 -4.66
C PRO A 46 17.91 -13.08 -4.01
N ASP A 47 17.51 -12.90 -2.75
CA ASP A 47 17.70 -11.69 -1.94
C ASP A 47 19.13 -11.14 -1.99
N SER A 48 20.14 -12.01 -1.94
CA SER A 48 21.55 -11.61 -1.97
C SER A 48 21.96 -11.02 -3.32
N ALA A 49 21.45 -11.57 -4.42
CA ALA A 49 21.67 -11.06 -5.76
C ALA A 49 20.90 -9.75 -5.97
N PHE A 50 19.63 -9.71 -5.53
CA PHE A 50 18.81 -8.50 -5.56
C PHE A 50 19.48 -7.35 -4.81
N LEU A 51 19.91 -7.60 -3.58
CA LEU A 51 20.59 -6.61 -2.74
C LEU A 51 21.86 -6.07 -3.41
N THR A 52 22.65 -6.96 -4.02
CA THR A 52 23.85 -6.58 -4.75
C THR A 52 23.50 -5.66 -5.92
N SER A 53 22.49 -6.03 -6.71
CA SER A 53 22.03 -5.25 -7.86
C SER A 53 21.48 -3.88 -7.46
N VAL A 54 20.63 -3.79 -6.43
CA VAL A 54 20.10 -2.52 -5.90
C VAL A 54 21.22 -1.62 -5.37
N ARG A 55 22.25 -2.20 -4.75
CA ARG A 55 23.42 -1.43 -4.33
C ARG A 55 24.20 -0.89 -5.52
N THR A 56 24.36 -1.68 -6.58
CA THR A 56 25.08 -1.26 -7.79
C THR A 56 24.32 -0.24 -8.63
N SER A 57 23.00 -0.14 -8.50
CA SER A 57 22.18 0.87 -9.17
C SER A 57 22.23 2.25 -8.50
N GLY A 58 22.92 2.38 -7.36
CA GLY A 58 23.12 3.65 -6.67
C GLY A 58 22.02 4.02 -5.68
N VAL A 59 21.08 3.11 -5.40
CA VAL A 59 20.05 3.33 -4.38
C VAL A 59 20.70 3.41 -3.00
N LYS A 60 20.53 4.56 -2.34
CA LYS A 60 21.06 4.81 -1.00
C LYS A 60 20.23 4.05 0.04
N HIS A 61 20.91 3.55 1.06
CA HIS A 61 20.29 2.88 2.18
C HIS A 61 21.03 3.26 3.46
N GLU A 62 20.33 3.14 4.57
CA GLU A 62 20.85 3.23 5.92
C GLU A 62 20.53 1.95 6.70
N LYS A 63 21.14 1.82 7.88
CA LYS A 63 20.79 0.76 8.82
C LYS A 63 20.00 1.37 9.97
N ARG A 64 18.78 0.89 10.18
CA ARG A 64 17.90 1.26 11.30
C ARG A 64 17.53 -0.02 12.05
N ASP A 65 17.87 -0.10 13.33
CA ASP A 65 17.56 -1.26 14.19
C ASP A 65 18.02 -2.63 13.61
N GLY A 66 19.16 -2.63 12.91
CA GLY A 66 19.71 -3.83 12.26
C GLY A 66 19.09 -4.17 10.91
N VAL A 67 17.99 -3.51 10.54
CA VAL A 67 17.31 -3.64 9.25
C VAL A 67 17.84 -2.58 8.27
N ARG A 68 17.85 -2.94 6.98
CA ARG A 68 18.22 -2.01 5.92
C ARG A 68 17.02 -1.20 5.51
N TYR A 69 17.16 0.12 5.59
CA TYR A 69 16.11 1.07 5.26
C TYR A 69 16.53 1.95 4.08
N TYR A 70 15.58 2.25 3.21
CA TYR A 70 15.74 3.02 1.99
C TYR A 70 14.92 4.31 2.12
N PRO A 71 15.49 5.36 2.72
CA PRO A 71 14.77 6.60 2.99
C PRO A 71 14.41 7.32 1.69
N GLY A 72 13.27 8.01 1.67
CA GLY A 72 12.75 8.72 0.49
C GLY A 72 12.22 7.78 -0.61
N LEU A 73 12.33 6.47 -0.44
CA LEU A 73 11.90 5.50 -1.44
C LEU A 73 10.40 5.21 -1.28
N ARG A 74 9.63 5.32 -2.35
CA ARG A 74 8.19 5.01 -2.37
C ARG A 74 7.87 3.98 -3.45
N MET A 75 6.90 3.12 -3.14
CA MET A 75 6.38 2.13 -4.11
C MET A 75 5.26 2.74 -4.95
N ILE A 76 5.24 2.44 -6.25
CA ILE A 76 4.20 2.88 -7.20
C ILE A 76 3.83 1.77 -8.18
N GLY A 77 2.73 1.98 -8.90
CA GLY A 77 2.31 1.12 -10.01
C GLY A 77 1.56 -0.15 -9.58
N ASP A 78 1.25 -1.00 -10.55
CA ASP A 78 0.42 -2.19 -10.32
C ASP A 78 1.06 -3.21 -9.38
N ALA A 79 2.40 -3.32 -9.41
CA ALA A 79 3.14 -4.17 -8.49
C ALA A 79 3.00 -3.73 -7.03
N ALA A 80 2.89 -2.42 -6.77
CA ALA A 80 2.65 -1.92 -5.41
C ALA A 80 1.25 -2.29 -4.91
N ARG A 81 0.23 -2.19 -5.79
CA ARG A 81 -1.12 -2.65 -5.45
C ARG A 81 -1.15 -4.14 -5.16
N ASP A 82 -0.52 -4.95 -6.00
CA ASP A 82 -0.42 -6.40 -5.79
C ASP A 82 0.31 -6.74 -4.49
N TYR A 83 1.44 -6.08 -4.24
CA TYR A 83 2.21 -6.26 -3.01
C TYR A 83 1.36 -5.95 -1.78
N VAL A 84 0.68 -4.80 -1.73
CA VAL A 84 -0.18 -4.42 -0.58
C VAL A 84 -1.30 -5.44 -0.37
N LEU A 85 -1.95 -5.91 -1.44
CA LEU A 85 -3.02 -6.91 -1.34
C LEU A 85 -2.52 -8.27 -0.83
N ASN A 86 -1.29 -8.65 -1.15
CA ASN A 86 -0.72 -9.95 -0.80
C ASN A 86 0.13 -9.93 0.50
N SER A 87 0.53 -8.74 0.97
CA SER A 87 1.37 -8.56 2.17
C SER A 87 0.57 -8.22 3.42
N ILE A 88 -0.70 -7.81 3.29
CA ILE A 88 -1.59 -7.65 4.43
C ILE A 88 -2.10 -9.06 4.82
N PRO A 89 -1.72 -9.61 5.99
CA PRO A 89 -2.41 -10.78 6.50
C PRO A 89 -3.90 -10.47 6.68
N ASP A 90 -4.78 -11.43 6.41
CA ASP A 90 -6.26 -11.30 6.40
C ASP A 90 -6.89 -10.72 7.69
N GLU A 91 -6.10 -10.43 8.72
CA GLU A 91 -6.49 -9.83 9.99
C GLU A 91 -6.14 -8.33 10.06
N VAL A 92 -6.89 -7.47 9.36
CA VAL A 92 -7.36 -6.15 9.85
C VAL A 92 -8.25 -5.51 8.79
N VAL A 93 -9.47 -6.03 8.65
CA VAL A 93 -10.58 -5.22 8.14
C VAL A 93 -11.49 -4.89 9.32
N GLU A 94 -10.98 -4.14 10.31
CA GLU A 94 -11.89 -3.36 11.16
C GLU A 94 -12.44 -2.22 10.31
N VAL A 95 -13.46 -2.55 9.51
CA VAL A 95 -14.38 -1.55 8.99
C VAL A 95 -15.09 -0.99 10.22
N VAL A 96 -14.58 0.11 10.78
CA VAL A 96 -15.36 0.96 11.68
C VAL A 96 -16.46 1.57 10.82
N VAL A 97 -17.55 0.82 10.64
CA VAL A 97 -18.80 1.37 10.13
C VAL A 97 -19.36 2.18 11.30
N PRO A 98 -19.40 3.52 11.23
CA PRO A 98 -20.08 4.28 12.27
C PRO A 98 -21.55 3.80 12.30
N PRO A 99 -22.15 3.58 13.48
CA PRO A 99 -23.55 3.20 13.54
C PRO A 99 -24.38 4.29 12.86
N ILE A 100 -25.13 3.91 11.83
CA ILE A 100 -26.16 4.75 11.22
C ILE A 100 -27.11 5.12 12.37
N PRO A 101 -27.31 6.40 12.70
CA PRO A 101 -28.29 6.76 13.71
C PRO A 101 -29.66 6.30 13.20
N VAL A 102 -30.25 5.34 13.91
CA VAL A 102 -31.66 5.01 13.75
C VAL A 102 -32.45 6.22 14.21
N THR A 103 -32.85 7.08 13.29
CA THR A 103 -33.96 8.01 13.55
C THR A 103 -35.17 7.15 13.80
N GLU A 104 -35.56 7.04 15.07
CA GLU A 104 -36.82 6.47 15.51
C GLU A 104 -37.94 7.06 14.65
N VAL A 105 -38.53 6.20 13.82
CA VAL A 105 -39.82 6.47 13.20
C VAL A 105 -40.84 6.38 14.33
N GLU A 106 -41.27 7.53 14.84
CA GLU A 106 -42.45 7.60 15.73
C GLU A 106 -43.67 7.13 14.92
N ASP A 107 -43.99 5.85 15.11
CA ASP A 107 -45.17 5.18 14.60
C ASP A 107 -46.41 5.67 15.37
N GLY A 108 -47.29 6.34 14.65
CA GLY A 108 -48.73 6.09 14.74
C GLY A 108 -49.51 6.63 15.94
N GLY A 109 -50.23 7.73 15.70
CA GLY A 109 -51.69 7.63 15.71
C GLY A 109 -52.49 8.43 16.76
N ASP A 110 -53.50 9.14 16.23
CA ASP A 110 -54.81 9.50 16.84
C ASP A 110 -54.79 10.63 17.93
N VAL A 111 -55.62 11.68 17.94
CA VAL A 111 -56.79 12.11 17.15
C VAL A 111 -57.26 13.50 17.63
N VAL A 112 -58.31 14.02 17.00
CA VAL A 112 -59.22 15.13 17.38
C VAL A 112 -58.97 16.50 16.71
N LEU A 113 -59.65 16.66 15.58
CA LEU A 113 -60.21 17.94 15.12
C LEU A 113 -61.18 18.52 16.15
N PRO A 114 -61.26 19.84 16.29
CA PRO A 114 -62.59 20.43 16.27
C PRO A 114 -62.74 21.59 15.28
N ALA A 115 -63.76 21.41 14.44
CA ALA A 115 -64.80 22.37 14.07
C ALA A 115 -64.44 23.85 13.81
N LYS A 116 -64.69 24.22 12.55
CA LYS A 116 -65.10 25.53 12.03
C LYS A 116 -65.94 26.37 13.02
N ALA A 117 -65.66 27.67 13.13
CA ALA A 117 -66.67 28.68 13.42
C ALA A 117 -66.27 30.07 12.87
N VAL A 118 -67.10 30.52 11.90
CA VAL A 118 -67.43 31.87 11.39
C VAL A 118 -66.33 32.87 11.04
#